data_AF-A0A9X1QZE0-F1
#
_entry.id   AF-A0A9X1QZE0-F1
#
_cell.length_a   1.000
_cell.length_b   1.000
_cell.length_c   1.000
_cell.angle_alpha   90.00
_cell.angle_beta   90.00
_cell.angle_gamma   90.00
#
_symmetry.space_group_name_H-M   'P 1'
#
loop_
_entity.id
_entity.type
_entity.pdbx_description
1 polymer ?
#
loop_
_entity_poly.entity_id
_entity_poly.type
_entity_poly.pdbx_seq_one_letter_code
_entity_poly.pdbx_strand_id
1 'polypeptide(L)'
;GMTTFDLTQKNAEITNGVLTQGVTYFLTEQDAQDNTNRIDPDTAYVNVDPNGNPINPQVLYVRVEDSNSACVSFTTLTIKVISNPNPVTPDPIVLCDYNIIVPP
;
A
#
# COMPACT_ATOMS: atom_id res chain seq x y z
N GLY A 1 -6.58 2.33 -8.98
CA GLY A 1 -6.79 0.89 -8.72
C GLY A 1 -7.46 0.71 -7.38
N MET A 2 -8.23 -0.38 -7.23
CA MET A 2 -8.84 -0.79 -5.97
C MET A 2 -8.32 -2.18 -5.62
N THR A 3 -7.94 -2.42 -4.37
CA THR A 3 -7.58 -3.75 -3.88
C THR A 3 -7.81 -3.85 -2.37
N THR A 4 -7.78 -5.07 -1.86
CA THR A 4 -7.73 -5.35 -0.43
C THR A 4 -6.29 -5.27 0.08
N PHE A 5 -6.10 -4.66 1.24
CA PHE A 5 -4.85 -4.51 1.95
C PHE A 5 -4.96 -5.16 3.33
N ASP A 6 -3.92 -5.91 3.69
CA ASP A 6 -3.65 -6.28 5.07
C ASP A 6 -2.73 -5.22 5.68
N LEU A 7 -3.31 -4.30 6.45
CA LEU A 7 -2.59 -3.18 7.05
C LEU A 7 -1.62 -3.66 8.14
N THR A 8 -1.93 -4.79 8.79
CA THR A 8 -1.13 -5.32 9.91
C THR A 8 0.29 -5.71 9.49
N GLN A 9 0.53 -5.95 8.20
CA GLN A 9 1.87 -6.17 7.65
C GLN A 9 2.83 -5.00 7.89
N LYS A 10 2.30 -3.80 8.15
CA LYS A 10 3.10 -2.61 8.47
C LYS A 10 3.31 -2.38 9.96
N ASN A 11 2.68 -3.15 10.85
CA ASN A 11 2.79 -2.97 12.30
C ASN A 11 4.25 -3.02 12.79
N ALA A 12 5.02 -4.00 12.33
CA ALA A 12 6.42 -4.16 12.75
C ALA A 12 7.30 -2.98 12.29
N GLU A 13 7.06 -2.44 11.10
CA GLU A 13 7.78 -1.27 10.58
C GLU A 13 7.41 -0.01 11.38
N ILE A 14 6.11 0.19 11.65
CA ILE A 14 5.60 1.34 12.41
C ILE A 14 6.13 1.35 13.85
N THR A 15 6.25 0.18 14.48
CA THR A 15 6.67 0.03 15.89
C THR A 15 8.17 -0.21 16.06
N ASN A 16 8.95 -0.27 14.97
CA ASN A 16 10.32 -0.80 14.98
C ASN A 16 10.43 -2.18 15.67
N GLY A 17 9.38 -3.01 15.58
CA GLY A 17 9.31 -4.35 16.16
C GLY A 17 9.01 -4.41 17.66
N VAL A 18 8.63 -3.30 18.30
CA VAL A 18 8.26 -3.28 19.72
C VAL A 18 6.89 -3.93 19.93
N LEU A 19 6.88 -5.14 20.50
CA LEU A 19 5.66 -5.95 20.67
C LEU A 19 4.65 -5.39 21.69
N THR A 20 5.06 -4.46 22.56
CA THR A 20 4.18 -3.85 23.57
C THR A 20 3.35 -2.70 23.00
N GLN A 21 3.63 -2.29 21.77
CA GLN A 21 2.92 -1.23 21.06
C GLN A 21 1.81 -1.81 20.19
N GLY A 22 0.56 -1.42 20.47
CA GLY A 22 -0.59 -1.68 19.61
C GLY A 22 -0.69 -0.65 18.50
N VAL A 23 -1.06 -1.08 17.30
CA VAL A 23 -1.25 -0.21 16.13
C VAL A 23 -2.71 -0.27 15.70
N THR A 24 -3.30 0.89 15.47
CA THR A 24 -4.69 1.04 14.98
C THR A 24 -4.75 2.06 13.86
N TYR A 25 -5.68 1.85 12.92
CA TYR A 25 -5.77 2.60 11.66
C TYR A 25 -7.11 3.32 11.52
N PHE A 26 -7.09 4.51 10.90
CA PHE A 26 -8.25 5.41 10.79
C PHE A 26 -8.25 6.15 9.46
N LEU A 27 -9.44 6.62 9.04
CA LEU A 27 -9.63 7.40 7.82
C LEU A 27 -9.35 8.90 8.02
N THR A 28 -9.48 9.41 9.25
CA THR A 28 -9.25 10.81 9.57
C THR A 28 -8.30 10.96 10.76
N GLU A 29 -7.65 12.12 10.84
CA GLU A 29 -6.79 12.47 11.98
C GLU A 29 -7.60 12.57 13.28
N GLN A 30 -8.80 13.14 13.22
CA GLN A 30 -9.67 13.31 14.38
C GLN A 30 -10.11 11.96 14.95
N ASP A 31 -10.50 11.00 14.09
CA ASP A 31 -10.85 9.64 14.51
C ASP A 31 -9.65 8.95 15.21
N ALA A 32 -8.44 9.16 14.70
CA ALA A 32 -7.22 8.65 15.34
C ALA A 32 -6.98 9.30 16.71
N GLN A 33 -7.12 10.62 16.83
CA GLN A 33 -6.96 11.34 18.10
C GLN A 33 -8.01 10.93 19.15
N ASP A 34 -9.26 10.81 18.74
CA ASP A 34 -10.39 10.43 19.60
C ASP A 34 -10.48 8.91 19.83
N ASN A 35 -9.69 8.12 19.10
CA ASN A 35 -9.73 6.67 19.07
C ASN A 35 -11.15 6.12 18.78
N THR A 36 -11.82 6.71 17.79
CA THR A 36 -13.16 6.32 17.33
C THR A 36 -13.10 5.83 15.88
N ASN A 37 -14.10 5.06 15.43
CA ASN A 37 -14.20 4.62 14.03
C ASN A 37 -12.93 3.94 13.46
N ARG A 38 -12.24 3.13 14.27
CA ARG A 38 -11.08 2.36 13.80
C ARG A 38 -11.47 1.48 12.61
N ILE A 39 -10.53 1.29 11.70
CA ILE A 39 -10.65 0.34 10.60
C ILE A 39 -10.60 -1.08 11.19
N ASP A 40 -11.67 -1.84 11.00
CA ASP A 40 -11.82 -3.22 11.47
C ASP A 40 -12.67 -4.02 10.46
N PRO A 41 -12.17 -5.12 9.87
CA PRO A 41 -10.84 -5.69 10.07
C PRO A 41 -9.74 -4.91 9.35
N ASP A 42 -8.64 -4.64 10.07
CA ASP A 42 -7.41 -4.04 9.51
C ASP A 42 -6.62 -5.02 8.62
N THR A 43 -6.91 -6.31 8.69
CA THR A 43 -6.34 -7.37 7.84
C THR A 43 -6.94 -7.44 6.42
N ALA A 44 -8.05 -6.74 6.16
CA ALA A 44 -8.75 -6.81 4.87
C ALA A 44 -9.39 -5.47 4.45
N TYR A 45 -8.69 -4.35 4.68
CA TYR A 45 -9.17 -3.02 4.32
C TYR A 45 -9.16 -2.80 2.80
N VAL A 46 -10.21 -2.17 2.25
CA VAL A 46 -10.29 -1.82 0.82
C VAL A 46 -10.16 -0.31 0.65
N ASN A 47 -9.34 0.15 -0.29
CA ASN A 47 -9.02 1.56 -0.46
C ASN A 47 -10.16 2.38 -1.11
N VAL A 48 -11.14 2.80 -0.30
CA VAL A 48 -12.34 3.55 -0.74
C VAL A 48 -12.60 4.83 0.06
N ASP A 49 -13.37 5.73 -0.54
CA ASP A 49 -13.98 6.89 0.12
C ASP A 49 -15.24 6.48 0.93
N PRO A 50 -15.84 7.38 1.73
CA PRO A 50 -17.06 7.09 2.49
C PRO A 50 -18.28 6.69 1.63
N ASN A 51 -18.25 6.95 0.32
CA ASN A 51 -19.30 6.60 -0.63
C ASN A 51 -18.98 5.29 -1.39
N GLY A 52 -17.85 4.61 -1.09
CA GLY A 52 -17.42 3.38 -1.76
C GLY A 52 -16.63 3.58 -3.06
N ASN A 53 -16.24 4.81 -3.40
CA ASN A 53 -15.43 5.07 -4.59
C ASN A 53 -13.95 4.79 -4.32
N PRO A 54 -13.19 4.18 -5.25
CA PRO A 54 -11.77 3.91 -5.04
C PRO A 54 -10.92 5.17 -4.84
N ILE A 55 -10.06 5.17 -3.83
CA ILE A 55 -9.04 6.21 -3.58
C ILE A 55 -7.65 5.62 -3.80
N ASN A 56 -6.87 6.18 -4.73
CA ASN A 56 -5.51 5.70 -4.99
C ASN A 56 -4.59 6.82 -5.50
N PRO A 57 -3.55 7.22 -4.75
CA PRO A 57 -3.15 6.74 -3.41
C PRO A 57 -4.12 7.19 -2.31
N GLN A 58 -4.20 6.43 -1.21
CA GLN A 58 -4.98 6.79 -0.02
C GLN A 58 -4.05 6.94 1.20
N VAL A 59 -4.26 8.01 1.97
CA VAL A 59 -3.58 8.24 3.25
C VAL A 59 -4.49 7.73 4.37
N LEU A 60 -3.93 6.92 5.25
CA LEU A 60 -4.54 6.45 6.50
C LEU A 60 -3.80 7.06 7.68
N TYR A 61 -4.52 7.29 8.77
CA TYR A 61 -3.97 7.80 10.01
C TYR A 61 -3.76 6.64 10.98
N VAL A 62 -2.61 6.63 11.63
CA VAL A 62 -2.18 5.53 12.50
C VAL A 62 -2.04 6.06 13.91
N ARG A 63 -2.66 5.36 14.86
CA ARG A 63 -2.45 5.56 16.29
C ARG A 63 -1.65 4.37 16.84
N VAL A 64 -0.54 4.67 17.49
CA VAL A 64 0.30 3.71 18.21
C VAL A 64 0.15 3.95 19.70
N GLU A 65 -0.16 2.90 20.45
CA GLU A 65 -0.32 2.95 21.91
C GLU A 65 0.56 1.92 22.58
N ASP A 66 1.40 2.33 23.53
CA ASP A 66 2.22 1.44 24.32
C ASP A 66 1.47 0.96 25.57
N SER A 67 1.23 -0.35 25.64
CA SER A 67 0.52 -1.00 26.75
C SER A 67 1.21 -0.84 28.12
N ASN A 68 2.51 -0.57 28.16
CA ASN A 68 3.24 -0.41 29.42
C ASN A 68 3.19 1.02 29.98
N SER A 69 3.14 2.03 29.10
CA SER A 69 3.29 3.44 29.47
C SER A 69 2.02 4.27 29.23
N ALA A 70 1.02 3.70 28.53
CA ALA A 70 -0.14 4.41 27.99
C ALA A 70 0.24 5.63 27.12
N CYS A 71 1.50 5.69 26.64
CA CYS A 71 1.92 6.71 25.69
C CYS A 71 1.27 6.45 24.33
N VAL A 72 0.77 7.52 23.72
CA VAL A 72 0.16 7.51 22.41
C VAL A 72 1.02 8.31 21.45
N SER A 73 1.19 7.80 20.23
CA SER A 73 1.86 8.48 19.13
C SER A 73 1.07 8.33 17.85
N PHE A 74 1.22 9.29 16.94
CA PHE A 74 0.48 9.34 15.69
C PHE A 74 1.44 9.39 14.50
N THR A 75 1.07 8.71 13.42
CA THR A 75 1.77 8.76 12.14
C THR A 75 0.77 8.52 11.00
N THR A 76 1.25 8.51 9.76
CA THR A 76 0.43 8.22 8.59
C THR A 76 0.98 7.04 7.81
N LEU A 77 0.08 6.32 7.14
CA LEU A 77 0.39 5.25 6.21
C LEU A 77 -0.24 5.60 4.86
N THR A 78 0.57 5.68 3.80
CA THR A 78 0.04 5.86 2.43
C THR A 78 0.01 4.52 1.72
N ILE A 79 -1.19 4.08 1.34
CA ILE A 79 -1.39 2.88 0.52
C ILE A 79 -1.59 3.28 -0.94
N LYS A 80 -1.01 2.49 -1.86
CA LYS A 80 -1.09 2.74 -3.29
C LYS A 80 -1.10 1.44 -4.08
N VAL A 81 -2.06 1.32 -4.97
CA VAL A 81 -2.10 0.32 -6.03
C VAL A 81 -1.31 0.84 -7.23
N ILE A 82 -0.29 0.09 -7.63
CA ILE A 82 0.50 0.34 -8.84
C ILE A 82 -0.04 -0.55 -9.94
N SER A 83 -0.37 0.03 -11.10
CA SER A 83 -0.78 -0.76 -12.27
C SER A 83 0.42 -1.47 -12.89
N ASN A 84 0.22 -2.70 -13.33
CA ASN A 84 1.24 -3.40 -14.12
C ASN A 84 1.54 -2.64 -15.42
N PRO A 85 2.79 -2.67 -15.91
CA PRO A 85 3.11 -2.15 -17.22
C PRO A 85 2.36 -2.95 -18.30
N ASN A 86 1.96 -2.26 -19.37
CA ASN A 86 1.36 -2.94 -20.52
C ASN A 86 2.45 -3.72 -21.26
N PRO A 87 2.22 -5.00 -21.62
CA PRO A 87 3.14 -5.72 -22.48
C PRO A 87 3.23 -5.00 -23.82
N VAL A 88 4.46 -4.73 -24.27
CA VAL A 88 4.73 -4.28 -25.63
C VAL A 88 5.00 -5.50 -26.50
N THR A 89 4.36 -5.59 -27.66
CA THR A 89 4.70 -6.61 -28.66
C THR A 89 6.11 -6.31 -29.15
N PRO A 90 7.06 -7.27 -29.07
CA PRO A 90 8.40 -7.08 -29.64
C PRO A 90 8.31 -6.82 -31.15
N ASP A 91 9.26 -6.05 -31.68
CA ASP A 91 9.38 -5.90 -33.12
C ASP A 91 9.54 -7.28 -33.79
N PRO A 92 8.93 -7.50 -34.96
CA PRO A 92 9.09 -8.74 -35.72
C PRO A 92 10.57 -9.03 -35.96
N ILE A 93 10.97 -10.30 -35.80
CA ILE A 93 12.32 -10.74 -36.14
C ILE A 93 12.52 -10.56 -37.65
N VAL A 94 13.49 -9.74 -38.04
CA VAL A 94 13.94 -9.59 -39.43
C VAL A 94 15.24 -10.37 -39.61
N LEU A 95 15.32 -11.20 -40.65
CA LEU A 95 16.54 -11.92 -41.01
C LEU A 95 17.54 -10.95 -41.66
N CYS A 96 18.62 -10.62 -40.95
CA CYS A 96 19.66 -9.70 -41.43
C CYS A 96 20.82 -10.38 -42.17
N ASP A 97 20.82 -11.71 -42.29
CA ASP A 97 21.90 -12.43 -42.94
C ASP A 97 21.57 -12.70 -44.42
N TYR A 98 21.87 -11.72 -45.27
CA TYR A 98 22.03 -11.95 -46.70
C TYR A 98 23.48 -12.36 -46.92
N ASN A 99 23.71 -13.65 -47.15
CA ASN A 99 24.96 -14.12 -47.73
C ASN A 99 25.10 -13.48 -49.13
N ILE A 100 25.76 -12.32 -49.20
CA ILE A 100 26.23 -11.75 -50.46
C ILE A 100 27.33 -12.71 -50.95
N ILE A 101 26.95 -13.60 -51.85
CA ILE A 101 27.89 -14.39 -52.64
C ILE A 101 28.62 -13.36 -53.53
N VAL A 102 29.85 -13.00 -53.17
CA VAL A 102 30.72 -12.18 -54.03
C VAL A 102 31.13 -13.08 -55.20
N PRO A 103 30.71 -12.80 -56.45
CA PRO A 103 31.19 -13.56 -57.60
C PRO A 103 32.67 -13.24 -57.85
N PRO A 104 33.45 -14.21 -58.36
CA PRO A 104 34.90 -14.08 -58.57
C PRO A 104 35.30 -13.03 -59.61
#